data_AF-A0A1Y6CP63-F1
#
_entry.id   AF-A0A1Y6CP63-F1
#
_cell.length_a   1.000
_cell.length_b   1.000
_cell.length_c   1.000
_cell.angle_alpha   90.00
_cell.angle_beta   90.00
_cell.angle_gamma   90.00
#
_symmetry.space_group_name_H-M   'P 1'
#
loop_
_entity.id
_entity.type
_entity.pdbx_description
1 polymer ?
#
loop_
_entity_poly.entity_id
_entity_poly.type
_entity_poly.pdbx_seq_one_letter_code
_entity_poly.pdbx_strand_id
1 'polypeptide(L)'
;MLTGVSCPLSNICIDDLARIEEADQLSQTSILFVQKKLGAFSYTPKFIYCASEACFNSFGFSQSKAETFGTIISIIGPKGWKGHIVRHELIHQWQADQFGNYGFTKIPRWLLEGMAYDLSDDPRPVLKEPWQQYRQEFRDWHKVHQDKNLIEAISEELK
;
A
#
# COMPACT_ATOMS: atom_id res chain seq x y z
N MET A 1 11.82 19.93 -6.79
CA MET A 1 10.84 20.25 -5.74
C MET A 1 9.47 19.90 -6.29
N LEU A 2 8.71 19.03 -5.63
CA LEU A 2 7.30 18.83 -5.94
C LEU A 2 6.59 20.12 -5.51
N THR A 3 6.17 20.93 -6.47
CA THR A 3 5.53 22.21 -6.18
C THR A 3 4.24 21.97 -5.41
N GLY A 4 4.14 22.48 -4.19
CA GLY A 4 2.92 22.45 -3.40
C GLY A 4 2.84 21.39 -2.30
N VAL A 5 3.89 20.61 -2.03
CA VAL A 5 3.97 19.73 -0.83
C VAL A 5 5.11 20.14 0.09
N SER A 6 4.84 20.08 1.40
CA SER A 6 5.83 20.27 2.47
C SER A 6 6.06 18.95 3.19
N CYS A 7 7.27 18.70 3.69
CA CYS A 7 7.60 17.47 4.42
C CYS A 7 7.90 17.78 5.90
N PRO A 8 6.87 18.06 6.73
CA PRO A 8 7.06 18.46 8.12
C PRO A 8 7.53 17.30 9.01
N LEU A 9 7.31 16.05 8.60
CA LEU A 9 7.76 14.84 9.31
C LEU A 9 8.71 14.04 8.42
N SER A 10 9.58 13.24 9.04
CA SER A 10 10.63 12.48 8.32
C SER A 10 10.07 11.46 7.32
N ASN A 11 8.82 11.04 7.49
CA ASN A 11 8.14 10.04 6.68
C ASN A 11 6.85 10.52 5.99
N ILE A 12 6.46 11.79 6.17
CA ILE A 12 5.22 12.34 5.62
C ILE A 12 5.50 13.68 4.93
N CYS A 13 5.11 13.76 3.66
CA CYS A 13 4.91 15.01 2.94
C CYS A 13 3.41 15.25 2.71
N ILE A 14 2.99 16.51 2.69
CA ILE A 14 1.58 16.90 2.60
C ILE A 14 1.42 18.27 1.93
N ASP A 15 0.35 18.49 1.17
CA ASP A 15 0.00 19.79 0.55
C ASP A 15 -0.79 20.74 1.47
N ASP A 16 -1.44 20.20 2.50
CA ASP A 16 -2.17 20.96 3.52
C ASP A 16 -1.64 20.66 4.93
N LEU A 17 -0.81 21.57 5.46
CA LEU A 17 -0.23 21.44 6.81
C LEU A 17 -1.28 21.41 7.92
N ALA A 18 -2.49 21.94 7.71
CA ALA A 18 -3.55 21.89 8.72
C ALA A 18 -4.04 20.46 9.00
N ARG A 19 -3.75 19.52 8.10
CA ARG A 19 -4.17 18.11 8.21
C ARG A 19 -3.03 17.16 8.57
N ILE A 20 -1.89 17.68 9.03
CA ILE A 20 -0.72 16.84 9.34
C ILE A 20 -0.98 15.84 10.47
N GLU A 21 -1.74 16.23 11.50
CA GLU A 21 -2.09 15.34 12.62
C GLU A 21 -2.94 14.15 12.16
N GLU A 22 -3.91 14.39 11.30
CA GLU A 22 -4.75 13.34 10.69
C GLU A 22 -3.88 12.38 9.84
N ALA A 23 -2.97 12.91 9.03
CA ALA A 23 -2.07 12.10 8.20
C ALA A 23 -1.11 11.26 9.05
N ASP A 24 -0.57 11.82 10.13
CA ASP A 24 0.33 11.13 11.06
C ASP A 24 -0.39 10.00 11.79
N GLN A 25 -1.56 10.28 12.38
CA GLN A 25 -2.36 9.28 13.06
C GLN A 25 -2.76 8.13 12.13
N LEU A 26 -3.20 8.45 10.90
CA LEU A 26 -3.58 7.45 9.91
C LEU A 26 -2.39 6.58 9.48
N SER A 27 -1.21 7.19 9.33
CA SER A 27 0.03 6.48 8.99
C SER A 27 0.48 5.56 10.11
N GLN A 28 0.57 6.06 11.35
CA GLN A 28 1.01 5.27 12.50
C GLN A 28 0.11 4.07 12.75
N THR A 29 -1.21 4.28 12.77
CA THR A 29 -2.18 3.20 12.98
C THR A 29 -2.14 2.15 11.87
N SER A 30 -1.93 2.57 10.62
CA SER A 30 -1.84 1.65 9.48
C SER A 30 -0.52 0.88 9.45
N ILE A 31 0.60 1.52 9.80
CA ILE A 31 1.91 0.85 9.95
C ILE A 31 1.82 -0.25 11.01
N LEU A 32 1.32 0.09 12.21
CA LEU A 32 1.18 -0.89 13.30
C LEU A 32 0.28 -2.07 12.90
N PHE A 33 -0.80 -1.79 12.18
CA PHE A 33 -1.68 -2.82 11.65
C PHE A 33 -0.94 -3.78 10.71
N VAL A 34 -0.23 -3.24 9.71
CA VAL A 34 0.48 -4.07 8.72
C VAL A 34 1.62 -4.84 9.39
N GLN A 35 2.36 -4.20 10.30
CA GLN A 35 3.44 -4.86 11.05
C GLN A 35 2.94 -6.04 11.89
N LYS A 36 1.79 -5.88 12.55
CA LYS A 36 1.17 -6.97 13.31
C LYS A 36 0.77 -8.15 12.42
N LYS A 37 0.39 -7.88 11.17
CA LYS A 37 -0.14 -8.90 10.24
C LYS A 37 0.95 -9.58 9.42
N LEU A 38 1.99 -8.85 9.02
CA LEU A 38 3.01 -9.29 8.06
C LEU A 38 4.45 -9.28 8.60
N GLY A 39 4.68 -8.70 9.77
CA GLY A 39 6.02 -8.48 10.32
C GLY A 39 6.59 -7.09 10.04
N ALA A 40 7.76 -6.80 10.60
CA ALA A 40 8.37 -5.48 10.55
C ALA A 40 8.81 -5.07 9.13
N PHE A 41 8.85 -3.76 8.88
CA PHE A 41 9.52 -3.17 7.73
C PHE A 41 11.01 -2.99 8.04
N SER A 42 11.87 -3.20 7.05
CA SER A 42 13.32 -2.95 7.15
C SER A 42 13.66 -1.46 6.99
N TYR A 43 12.72 -0.65 6.51
CA TYR A 43 12.81 0.81 6.41
C TYR A 43 11.56 1.50 6.97
N THR A 44 11.64 2.82 7.18
CA THR A 44 10.48 3.63 7.59
C THR A 44 9.57 3.90 6.38
N PRO A 45 8.32 3.40 6.37
CA PRO A 45 7.39 3.64 5.26
C PRO A 45 7.18 5.12 5.00
N LYS A 46 7.14 5.52 3.73
CA LYS A 46 7.04 6.93 3.32
C LYS A 46 5.70 7.23 2.66
N PHE A 47 5.16 8.40 2.95
CA PHE A 47 3.89 8.85 2.42
C PHE A 47 3.95 10.26 1.85
N ILE A 48 3.18 10.48 0.80
CA ILE A 48 2.76 11.80 0.36
C ILE A 48 1.24 11.84 0.45
N TYR A 49 0.71 12.69 1.31
CA TYR A 49 -0.73 12.91 1.43
C TYR A 49 -1.14 14.13 0.63
N CYS A 50 -2.03 13.93 -0.33
CA CYS A 50 -2.68 15.00 -1.07
C CYS A 50 -4.09 15.21 -0.50
N ALA A 51 -4.32 16.39 0.09
CA ALA A 51 -5.62 16.90 0.49
C ALA A 51 -6.39 17.48 -0.71
N SER A 52 -5.69 17.88 -1.78
CA SER A 52 -6.30 18.37 -3.02
C SER A 52 -6.13 17.41 -4.20
N GLU A 53 -7.10 17.41 -5.13
CA GLU A 53 -6.96 16.71 -6.41
C GLU A 53 -5.80 17.30 -7.24
N ALA A 54 -5.50 18.59 -7.09
CA ALA A 54 -4.38 19.24 -7.77
C ALA A 54 -3.02 18.65 -7.36
N CYS A 55 -2.81 18.42 -6.05
CA CYS A 55 -1.64 17.70 -5.55
C CYS A 55 -1.58 16.29 -6.15
N PHE A 56 -2.69 15.54 -6.10
CA PHE A 56 -2.68 14.14 -6.56
C PHE A 56 -2.42 14.01 -8.07
N ASN A 57 -3.06 14.87 -8.87
CA ASN A 57 -2.86 14.95 -10.32
C ASN A 57 -1.42 15.35 -10.70
N SER A 58 -0.70 16.09 -9.84
CA SER A 58 0.70 16.48 -10.10
C SER A 58 1.65 15.28 -10.18
N PHE A 59 1.25 14.14 -9.60
CA PHE A 59 1.98 12.87 -9.70
C PHE A 59 1.56 12.01 -10.91
N GLY A 60 0.66 12.51 -11.76
CA GLY A 60 0.20 11.82 -12.97
C GLY A 60 -1.03 10.92 -12.77
N PHE A 61 -1.65 10.94 -11.59
CA PHE A 61 -2.77 10.08 -11.22
C PHE A 61 -4.11 10.83 -11.32
N SER A 62 -5.02 10.38 -12.20
CA SER A 62 -6.32 11.05 -12.42
C SER A 62 -7.56 10.18 -12.14
N GLN A 63 -7.40 8.87 -11.89
CA GLN A 63 -8.52 7.94 -11.69
C GLN A 63 -8.38 7.03 -10.45
N SER A 64 -7.19 6.92 -9.87
CA SER A 64 -6.91 6.15 -8.65
C SER A 64 -7.22 6.96 -7.39
N LYS A 65 -7.31 6.29 -6.23
CA LYS A 65 -7.51 6.95 -4.93
C LYS A 65 -6.21 7.06 -4.12
N ALA A 66 -5.24 6.24 -4.48
CA ALA A 66 -3.87 6.23 -4.02
C ALA A 66 -3.07 5.43 -5.07
N GLU A 67 -1.77 5.70 -5.16
CA GLU A 67 -0.83 4.86 -5.90
C GLU A 67 0.52 4.84 -5.17
N THR A 68 1.14 3.67 -5.15
CA THR A 68 2.52 3.53 -4.68
C THR A 68 3.48 3.73 -5.85
N PHE A 69 4.23 4.82 -5.83
CA PHE A 69 5.24 5.11 -6.85
C PHE A 69 6.56 4.44 -6.49
N GLY A 70 7.07 3.62 -7.42
CA GLY A 70 8.43 3.09 -7.36
C GLY A 70 8.74 2.38 -6.04
N THR A 71 7.78 1.57 -5.55
CA THR A 71 7.96 0.61 -4.45
C THR A 71 8.31 1.15 -3.06
N ILE A 72 8.46 2.47 -2.89
CA ILE A 72 9.04 3.08 -1.67
C ILE A 72 8.16 4.18 -1.08
N ILE A 73 7.31 4.83 -1.89
CA ILE A 73 6.49 5.96 -1.45
C ILE A 73 5.04 5.75 -1.88
N SER A 74 4.13 5.81 -0.93
CA SER A 74 2.69 5.79 -1.20
C SER A 74 2.14 7.20 -1.29
N ILE A 75 1.51 7.51 -2.41
CA ILE A 75 0.88 8.81 -2.67
C ILE A 75 -0.62 8.62 -2.46
N ILE A 76 -1.16 9.26 -1.43
CA ILE A 76 -2.55 9.11 -0.99
C ILE A 76 -3.35 10.31 -1.48
N GLY A 77 -4.27 10.08 -2.41
CA GLY A 77 -5.16 11.12 -2.93
C GLY A 77 -6.22 11.56 -1.91
N PRO A 78 -6.97 12.63 -2.18
CA PRO A 78 -7.90 13.23 -1.22
C PRO A 78 -9.01 12.28 -0.74
N LYS A 79 -9.38 11.31 -1.58
CA LYS A 79 -10.40 10.28 -1.27
C LYS A 79 -9.80 8.99 -0.68
N GLY A 80 -8.48 8.95 -0.56
CA GLY A 80 -7.66 7.82 -0.12
C GLY A 80 -7.33 7.80 1.37
N TRP A 81 -7.68 8.85 2.12
CA TRP A 81 -7.43 8.98 3.56
C TRP A 81 -8.35 8.05 4.37
N LYS A 82 -8.18 6.75 4.19
CA LYS A 82 -8.95 5.68 4.82
C LYS A 82 -8.00 4.57 5.22
N GLY A 83 -8.19 4.01 6.42
CA GLY A 83 -7.30 2.99 6.96
C GLY A 83 -7.02 1.83 6.00
N HIS A 84 -8.06 1.23 5.40
CA HIS A 84 -7.87 0.12 4.46
C HIS A 84 -7.12 0.52 3.17
N ILE A 85 -7.27 1.76 2.68
CA ILE A 85 -6.53 2.24 1.50
C ILE A 85 -5.05 2.43 1.86
N VAL A 86 -4.76 3.09 2.99
CA VAL A 86 -3.37 3.29 3.43
C VAL A 86 -2.68 1.96 3.75
N ARG A 87 -3.39 1.00 4.35
CA ARG A 87 -2.88 -0.36 4.57
C ARG A 87 -2.61 -1.11 3.26
N HIS A 88 -3.47 -0.96 2.26
CA HIS A 88 -3.26 -1.57 0.94
C HIS A 88 -1.94 -1.08 0.32
N GLU A 89 -1.71 0.23 0.31
CA GLU A 89 -0.46 0.80 -0.21
C GLU A 89 0.76 0.41 0.65
N LEU A 90 0.61 0.32 1.97
CA LEU A 90 1.64 -0.18 2.86
C LEU A 90 2.00 -1.65 2.61
N ILE A 91 1.04 -2.49 2.20
CA ILE A 91 1.32 -3.88 1.83
C ILE A 91 2.17 -3.92 0.57
N HIS A 92 1.99 -3.01 -0.39
CA HIS A 92 2.89 -2.87 -1.52
C HIS A 92 4.30 -2.44 -1.12
N GLN A 93 4.43 -1.47 -0.21
CA GLN A 93 5.73 -1.11 0.37
C GLN A 93 6.39 -2.31 1.08
N TRP A 94 5.62 -3.11 1.83
CA TRP A 94 6.12 -4.32 2.49
C TRP A 94 6.57 -5.38 1.48
N GLN A 95 5.77 -5.65 0.44
CA GLN A 95 6.13 -6.59 -0.62
C GLN A 95 7.46 -6.17 -1.28
N ALA A 96 7.62 -4.89 -1.59
CA ALA A 96 8.85 -4.38 -2.14
C ALA A 96 10.05 -4.50 -1.18
N ASP A 97 9.83 -4.26 0.12
CA ASP A 97 10.84 -4.42 1.16
C ASP A 97 11.37 -5.86 1.21
N GLN A 98 10.47 -6.85 1.17
CA GLN A 98 10.85 -8.26 1.31
C GLN A 98 11.49 -8.85 0.06
N PHE A 99 11.03 -8.46 -1.14
CA PHE A 99 11.46 -9.09 -2.39
C PHE A 99 12.44 -8.23 -3.20
N GLY A 100 12.70 -7.00 -2.77
CA GLY A 100 13.49 -6.01 -3.49
C GLY A 100 12.85 -5.62 -4.83
N ASN A 101 13.40 -4.59 -5.49
CA ASN A 101 12.82 -4.08 -6.73
C ASN A 101 12.76 -5.11 -7.87
N TYR A 102 13.73 -6.05 -7.94
CA TYR A 102 13.76 -7.08 -8.98
C TYR A 102 12.80 -8.24 -8.69
N GLY A 103 12.65 -8.65 -7.43
CA GLY A 103 11.64 -9.65 -7.06
C GLY A 103 10.23 -9.09 -7.19
N PHE A 104 10.03 -7.83 -6.81
CA PHE A 104 8.75 -7.13 -6.90
C PHE A 104 8.18 -7.10 -8.33
N THR A 105 9.00 -6.85 -9.35
CA THR A 105 8.54 -6.82 -10.75
C THR A 105 8.16 -8.18 -11.30
N LYS A 106 8.53 -9.27 -10.62
CA LYS A 106 8.15 -10.64 -10.97
C LYS A 106 6.86 -11.08 -10.28
N ILE A 107 6.39 -10.36 -9.26
CA ILE A 107 5.18 -10.75 -8.53
C ILE A 107 3.99 -10.67 -9.50
N PRO A 108 3.28 -11.79 -9.75
CA PRO A 108 2.12 -11.77 -10.62
C PRO A 108 1.04 -10.87 -10.01
N ARG A 109 0.27 -10.19 -10.86
CA ARG A 109 -0.71 -9.17 -10.42
C ARG A 109 -1.73 -9.72 -9.43
N TRP A 110 -2.15 -10.97 -9.58
CA TRP A 110 -3.08 -11.62 -8.64
C TRP A 110 -2.49 -11.71 -7.23
N LEU A 111 -1.19 -11.97 -7.11
CA LEU A 111 -0.50 -12.07 -5.82
C LEU A 111 -0.21 -10.68 -5.25
N LEU A 112 0.30 -9.77 -6.08
CA LEU A 112 0.64 -8.41 -5.67
C LEU A 112 -0.59 -7.67 -5.12
N GLU A 113 -1.64 -7.59 -5.93
CA GLU A 113 -2.84 -6.81 -5.65
C GLU A 113 -3.85 -7.59 -4.81
N GLY A 114 -3.98 -8.90 -5.07
CA GLY A 114 -4.86 -9.75 -4.29
C GLY A 114 -4.47 -9.81 -2.81
N MET A 115 -3.17 -9.92 -2.52
CA MET A 115 -2.65 -9.82 -1.15
C MET A 115 -2.96 -8.47 -0.51
N ALA A 116 -2.73 -7.37 -1.24
CA ALA A 116 -2.99 -6.02 -0.74
C ALA A 116 -4.48 -5.78 -0.47
N TYR A 117 -5.38 -6.24 -1.34
CA TYR A 117 -6.83 -6.15 -1.13
C TYR A 117 -7.34 -7.07 -0.02
N ASP A 118 -6.80 -8.28 0.10
CA ASP A 118 -7.26 -9.22 1.11
C ASP A 118 -6.79 -8.84 2.51
N LEU A 119 -5.51 -8.47 2.64
CA LEU A 119 -4.90 -8.28 3.94
C LEU A 119 -5.01 -6.86 4.49
N SER A 120 -5.54 -5.90 3.73
CA SER A 120 -5.76 -4.51 4.18
C SER A 120 -7.05 -4.30 5.01
N ASP A 121 -7.86 -5.35 5.20
CA ASP A 121 -9.23 -5.27 5.74
C ASP A 121 -10.13 -4.34 4.91
N ASP A 122 -10.05 -4.44 3.59
CA ASP A 122 -10.96 -3.73 2.69
C ASP A 122 -12.42 -4.15 2.97
N PRO A 123 -13.29 -3.19 3.37
CA PRO A 123 -14.65 -3.50 3.81
C PRO A 123 -15.60 -3.78 2.63
N ARG A 124 -15.17 -3.55 1.38
CA ARG A 124 -16.01 -3.79 0.22
C ARG A 124 -16.23 -5.29 0.06
N PRO A 125 -17.49 -5.76 0.00
CA PRO A 125 -17.78 -7.18 -0.16
C PRO A 125 -17.39 -7.67 -1.56
N VAL A 126 -17.52 -6.80 -2.56
CA VAL A 126 -17.17 -7.06 -3.96
C VAL A 126 -16.37 -5.87 -4.49
N LEU A 127 -15.22 -6.15 -5.10
CA LEU A 127 -14.40 -5.17 -5.79
C LEU A 127 -14.78 -5.11 -7.28
N LYS A 128 -14.33 -4.07 -7.98
CA LYS A 128 -14.41 -4.03 -9.44
C LYS A 128 -13.37 -4.99 -10.03
N GLU A 129 -13.68 -5.65 -11.13
CA GLU A 129 -12.69 -6.46 -11.85
C GLU A 129 -11.55 -5.61 -12.45
N PRO A 130 -10.31 -6.15 -12.51
CA PRO A 130 -9.91 -7.53 -12.15
C PRO A 130 -9.57 -7.74 -10.65
N TRP A 131 -9.76 -6.73 -9.79
CA TRP A 131 -9.32 -6.77 -8.40
C TRP A 131 -10.06 -7.81 -7.55
N GLN A 132 -11.33 -8.06 -7.88
CA GLN A 132 -12.11 -9.09 -7.20
C GLN A 132 -11.57 -10.49 -7.52
N GLN A 133 -11.30 -10.77 -8.80
CA GLN A 133 -10.64 -12.00 -9.21
C GLN A 133 -9.30 -12.17 -8.51
N TYR A 134 -8.42 -11.16 -8.52
CA TYR A 134 -7.11 -11.23 -7.86
C TYR A 134 -7.20 -11.48 -6.36
N ARG A 135 -8.12 -10.79 -5.66
CA ARG A 135 -8.37 -11.03 -4.23
C ARG A 135 -8.79 -12.48 -3.97
N GLN A 136 -9.63 -13.05 -4.84
CA GLN A 136 -10.08 -14.43 -4.69
C GLN A 136 -8.96 -15.43 -4.96
N GLU A 137 -8.21 -15.26 -6.04
CA GLU A 137 -7.03 -16.10 -6.35
C GLU A 137 -6.02 -16.09 -5.20
N PHE A 138 -5.71 -14.92 -4.64
CA PHE A 138 -4.85 -14.82 -3.47
C PHE A 138 -5.40 -15.56 -2.26
N ARG A 139 -6.69 -15.42 -1.95
CA ARG A 139 -7.33 -16.12 -0.82
C ARG A 139 -7.21 -17.63 -0.95
N ASP A 140 -7.51 -18.15 -2.14
CA ASP A 140 -7.51 -19.59 -2.40
C ASP A 140 -6.09 -20.15 -2.30
N TRP A 141 -5.11 -19.43 -2.88
CA TRP A 141 -3.70 -19.76 -2.75
C TRP A 141 -3.21 -19.68 -1.29
N HIS A 142 -3.55 -18.60 -0.57
CA HIS A 142 -3.09 -18.38 0.79
C HIS A 142 -3.65 -19.41 1.76
N LYS A 143 -4.91 -19.85 1.55
CA LYS A 143 -5.55 -20.90 2.35
C LYS A 143 -4.80 -22.24 2.27
N VAL A 144 -4.30 -22.62 1.10
CA VAL A 144 -3.55 -23.88 0.95
C VAL A 144 -2.08 -23.78 1.41
N HIS A 145 -1.58 -22.56 1.62
CA HIS A 145 -0.21 -22.28 2.09
C HIS A 145 -0.14 -21.75 3.53
N GLN A 146 -1.24 -21.79 4.28
CA GLN A 146 -1.34 -21.22 5.64
C GLN A 146 -0.35 -21.82 6.66
N ASP A 147 0.15 -23.03 6.40
CA ASP A 147 1.11 -23.72 7.26
C ASP A 147 2.57 -23.30 7.02
N LYS A 148 2.81 -22.44 6.01
CA LYS A 148 4.14 -21.91 5.66
C LYS A 148 4.29 -20.47 6.11
N ASN A 149 5.53 -20.03 6.30
CA ASN A 149 5.82 -18.61 6.38
C ASN A 149 5.43 -17.94 5.05
N LEU A 150 4.73 -16.81 5.11
CA LEU A 150 4.21 -16.14 3.91
C LEU A 150 5.32 -15.70 2.94
N ILE A 151 6.46 -15.23 3.44
CA ILE A 151 7.60 -14.82 2.60
C ILE A 151 8.17 -16.04 1.87
N GLU A 152 8.30 -17.18 2.57
CA GLU A 152 8.78 -18.43 1.99
C GLU A 152 7.82 -18.94 0.90
N ALA A 153 6.51 -18.97 1.20
CA ALA A 153 5.48 -19.40 0.26
C ALA A 153 5.46 -18.53 -1.01
N ILE A 154 5.51 -17.20 -0.86
CA ILE A 154 5.61 -16.28 -2.01
C ILE A 154 6.90 -16.54 -2.78
N SER A 155 8.04 -16.72 -2.10
CA SER A 155 9.32 -16.96 -2.76
C SER A 155 9.35 -18.25 -3.59
N GLU A 156 8.57 -19.26 -3.21
CA GLU A 156 8.38 -20.48 -4.00
C GLU A 156 7.52 -20.25 -5.24
N GLU A 157 6.45 -19.46 -5.12
CA GLU A 157 5.56 -19.09 -6.22
C GLU A 157 6.29 -18.27 -7.32
N LEU A 158 7.35 -17.55 -6.96
CA LEU A 158 8.12 -16.71 -7.88
C LEU A 158 9.28 -17.43 -8.62
N LYS A 159 9.52 -18.72 -8.34
CA LYS A 159 10.57 -19.52 -8.98
C LYS A 159 10.11 -20.13 -10.29
#